data_AF-A0A383ECR4-F1
#
_entry.id   AF-A0A383ECR4-F1
#
_cell.length_a   1.000
_cell.length_b   1.000
_cell.length_c   1.000
_cell.angle_alpha   90.00
_cell.angle_beta   90.00
_cell.angle_gamma   90.00
#
_symmetry.space_group_name_H-M   'P 1'
#
loop_
_entity.id
_entity.type
_entity.pdbx_description
1 polymer ?
#
loop_
_entity_poly.entity_id
_entity_poly.type
_entity_poly.pdbx_seq_one_letter_code
_entity_poly.pdbx_strand_id
1 'polypeptide(L)'
;MRKSRLKLKIFHLVSLLGFLLLLLNSSYLISFGTPSLFYISNVFIHILIGVGLIPSFILLICRLFSHMKYTGKIATVLLIIGIISGLWLMVVGATTPNRWLLISHIMVTTIGSILLILHFIWHRPSFIRHSIAKMAGFTLAISLVFPVVVKIYQNYVPESDYLVQNPIHDIPTSMHEEGGGTNSPFFPSSAE
;
A
#
# COMPACT_ATOMS: atom_id res chain seq x y z
N MET A 1 -10.71 -7.70 -38.35
CA MET A 1 -11.55 -7.49 -37.13
C MET A 1 -11.21 -8.41 -35.94
N ARG A 2 -10.85 -9.70 -36.13
CA ARG A 2 -10.54 -10.64 -35.01
C ARG A 2 -9.25 -10.31 -34.22
N LYS A 3 -8.21 -9.81 -34.89
CA LYS A 3 -6.92 -9.42 -34.26
C LYS A 3 -7.05 -8.24 -33.30
N SER A 4 -7.88 -7.23 -33.59
CA SER A 4 -8.04 -6.06 -32.69
C SER A 4 -8.78 -6.42 -31.40
N ARG A 5 -9.79 -7.29 -31.47
CA ARG A 5 -10.50 -7.81 -30.29
C ARG A 5 -9.59 -8.64 -29.37
N LEU A 6 -8.63 -9.39 -29.94
CA LEU A 6 -7.67 -10.17 -29.15
C LEU A 6 -6.67 -9.28 -28.40
N LYS A 7 -6.05 -8.31 -29.09
CA LYS A 7 -5.14 -7.33 -28.47
C LYS A 7 -5.82 -6.59 -27.32
N LEU A 8 -7.10 -6.25 -27.51
CA LEU A 8 -7.88 -5.56 -26.50
C LEU A 8 -8.16 -6.44 -25.28
N LYS A 9 -8.47 -7.73 -25.46
CA LYS A 9 -8.66 -8.66 -24.33
C LYS A 9 -7.38 -8.86 -23.52
N ILE A 10 -6.24 -9.01 -24.21
CA ILE A 10 -4.92 -9.13 -23.56
C ILE A 10 -4.63 -7.88 -22.73
N PHE A 11 -4.86 -6.69 -23.31
CA PHE A 11 -4.68 -5.43 -22.61
C PHE A 11 -5.48 -5.36 -21.29
N HIS A 12 -6.79 -5.60 -21.33
CA HIS A 12 -7.62 -5.58 -20.12
C HIS A 12 -7.17 -6.62 -19.08
N LEU A 13 -6.74 -7.81 -19.53
CA LEU A 13 -6.24 -8.85 -18.63
C LEU A 13 -4.94 -8.42 -17.94
N VAL A 14 -4.00 -7.85 -18.69
CA VAL A 14 -2.73 -7.35 -18.15
C VAL A 14 -2.98 -6.20 -17.18
N SER A 15 -3.84 -5.23 -17.53
CA SER A 15 -4.20 -4.13 -16.62
C SER A 15 -4.87 -4.63 -15.34
N LEU A 16 -5.73 -5.65 -15.44
CA LEU A 16 -6.35 -6.25 -14.27
C LEU A 16 -5.33 -6.97 -13.38
N LEU A 17 -4.45 -7.78 -13.96
CA LEU A 17 -3.40 -8.47 -13.20
C LEU A 17 -2.46 -7.46 -12.52
N GLY A 18 -2.08 -6.40 -13.23
CA GLY A 18 -1.31 -5.30 -12.65
C GLY A 18 -2.04 -4.64 -11.47
N PHE A 19 -3.35 -4.38 -11.61
CA PHE A 19 -4.16 -3.81 -10.54
C PHE A 19 -4.27 -4.72 -9.31
N LEU A 20 -4.46 -6.03 -9.53
CA LEU A 20 -4.49 -7.01 -8.44
C LEU A 20 -3.12 -7.14 -7.74
N LEU A 21 -2.04 -7.11 -8.51
CA LEU A 21 -0.68 -7.09 -7.97
C LEU A 21 -0.42 -5.82 -7.16
N LEU A 22 -0.92 -4.67 -7.63
CA LEU A 22 -0.84 -3.41 -6.89
C LEU A 22 -1.56 -3.52 -5.53
N LEU A 23 -2.76 -4.12 -5.47
CA LEU A 23 -3.48 -4.33 -4.20
C LEU A 23 -2.73 -5.24 -3.23
N LEU A 24 -2.09 -6.30 -3.70
CA LEU A 24 -1.28 -7.19 -2.86
C LEU A 24 -0.03 -6.46 -2.34
N ASN A 25 0.65 -5.71 -3.21
CA ASN A 25 1.81 -4.92 -2.84
C ASN A 25 1.43 -3.80 -1.85
N SER A 26 0.31 -3.10 -2.05
CA SER A 26 -0.22 -2.13 -1.08
C SER A 26 -0.53 -2.76 0.27
N SER A 27 -1.13 -3.96 0.28
CA SER A 27 -1.38 -4.72 1.50
C SER A 27 -0.07 -5.03 2.24
N TYR A 28 0.99 -5.40 1.52
CA TYR A 28 2.32 -5.59 2.11
C TYR A 28 2.85 -4.27 2.70
N LEU A 29 2.79 -3.17 1.95
CA LEU A 29 3.34 -1.87 2.38
C LEU A 29 2.65 -1.27 3.61
N ILE A 30 1.34 -1.50 3.80
CA ILE A 30 0.66 -1.04 5.01
C ILE A 30 0.91 -1.96 6.22
N SER A 31 1.29 -3.22 5.97
CA SER A 31 1.53 -4.22 7.02
C SER A 31 2.92 -4.11 7.63
N PHE A 32 3.90 -3.68 6.82
CA PHE A 32 5.30 -3.59 7.21
C PHE A 32 5.81 -2.17 7.00
N GLY A 33 6.70 -1.69 7.86
CA GLY A 33 7.31 -0.36 7.76
C GLY A 33 8.79 -0.39 8.09
N THR A 34 9.47 -1.49 7.74
CA THR A 34 10.87 -1.71 8.15
C THR A 34 11.82 -0.92 7.24
N PRO A 35 12.90 -0.34 7.79
CA PRO A 35 13.90 0.40 7.01
C PRO A 35 14.86 -0.55 6.28
N SER A 36 14.33 -1.46 5.47
CA SER A 36 15.11 -2.45 4.71
C SER A 36 15.13 -2.15 3.21
N LEU A 37 16.19 -2.59 2.52
CA LEU A 37 16.26 -2.49 1.05
C LEU A 37 15.07 -3.20 0.38
N PHE A 38 14.66 -4.34 0.92
CA PHE A 38 13.51 -5.09 0.40
C PHE A 38 12.20 -4.30 0.48
N TYR A 39 11.97 -3.61 1.61
CA TYR A 39 10.80 -2.73 1.76
C TYR A 39 10.85 -1.55 0.78
N ILE A 40 12.00 -0.89 0.67
CA ILE A 40 12.20 0.23 -0.26
C ILE A 40 11.97 -0.23 -1.72
N SER A 41 12.48 -1.40 -2.12
CA SER A 41 12.21 -1.98 -3.44
C SER A 41 10.72 -2.21 -3.68
N ASN A 42 9.97 -2.68 -2.67
CA ASN A 42 8.51 -2.84 -2.79
C ASN A 42 7.78 -1.49 -2.96
N VAL A 43 8.26 -0.41 -2.32
CA VAL A 43 7.75 0.95 -2.55
C VAL A 43 8.01 1.39 -4.00
N PHE A 44 9.20 1.13 -4.54
CA PHE A 44 9.47 1.42 -5.95
C PHE A 44 8.57 0.62 -6.90
N ILE A 45 8.37 -0.67 -6.64
CA ILE A 45 7.46 -1.53 -7.41
C ILE A 45 6.03 -0.97 -7.36
N HIS A 46 5.56 -0.52 -6.20
CA HIS A 46 4.26 0.12 -6.03
C HIS A 46 4.09 1.31 -6.97
N ILE A 47 5.09 2.22 -6.97
CA ILE A 47 5.08 3.42 -7.79
C ILE A 47 5.10 3.05 -9.28
N LEU A 48 5.98 2.14 -9.69
CA LEU A 48 6.11 1.74 -11.10
C LEU A 48 4.82 1.10 -11.63
N ILE A 49 4.22 0.17 -10.88
CA ILE A 49 2.96 -0.47 -11.28
C ILE A 49 1.82 0.57 -11.28
N GLY A 50 1.73 1.40 -10.23
CA GLY A 50 0.71 2.43 -10.10
C GLY A 50 0.73 3.42 -11.26
N VAL A 51 1.90 3.99 -11.57
CA VAL A 51 2.11 4.90 -12.70
C VAL A 51 1.84 4.20 -14.04
N GLY A 52 2.33 2.96 -14.20
CA GLY A 52 2.10 2.16 -15.40
C GLY A 52 0.64 1.83 -15.68
N LEU A 53 -0.21 1.79 -14.64
CA LEU A 53 -1.65 1.56 -14.78
C LEU A 53 -2.46 2.81 -15.15
N ILE A 54 -1.91 4.02 -14.97
CA ILE A 54 -2.62 5.28 -15.26
C ILE A 54 -3.16 5.32 -16.70
N PRO A 55 -2.39 5.01 -17.77
CA PRO A 55 -2.92 5.02 -19.14
C PRO A 55 -4.05 4.01 -19.34
N SER A 56 -3.95 2.84 -18.72
CA SER A 56 -5.00 1.81 -18.77
C SER A 56 -6.28 2.29 -18.10
N PHE A 57 -6.14 2.97 -16.97
CA PHE A 57 -7.27 3.54 -16.23
C PHE A 57 -7.95 4.67 -16.99
N ILE A 58 -7.18 5.58 -17.60
CA ILE A 58 -7.72 6.64 -18.47
C ILE A 58 -8.52 6.02 -19.63
N LEU A 59 -7.97 5.01 -20.31
CA LEU A 59 -8.66 4.32 -21.40
C LEU A 59 -9.94 3.62 -20.94
N LEU A 60 -9.96 3.06 -19.73
CA LEU A 60 -11.15 2.47 -19.11
C LEU A 60 -12.24 3.53 -18.91
N ILE A 61 -11.89 4.69 -18.35
CA ILE A 61 -12.82 5.80 -18.12
C ILE A 61 -13.40 6.29 -19.44
N CYS A 62 -12.55 6.61 -20.43
CA CYS A 62 -13.01 7.15 -21.71
C CYS A 62 -14.01 6.24 -22.44
N ARG A 63 -13.96 4.91 -22.19
CA ARG A 63 -14.82 3.94 -22.87
C ARG A 63 -16.03 3.50 -22.07
N LEU A 64 -15.91 3.36 -20.75
CA LEU A 64 -16.95 2.76 -19.91
C LEU A 64 -17.67 3.76 -19.01
N PHE A 65 -17.11 4.93 -18.73
CA PHE A 65 -17.61 5.84 -17.70
C PHE A 65 -19.07 6.28 -17.92
N SER A 66 -19.47 6.56 -19.16
CA SER A 66 -20.85 6.93 -19.51
C SER A 66 -21.85 5.81 -19.21
N HIS A 67 -21.42 4.55 -19.29
CA HIS A 67 -22.24 3.36 -19.08
C HIS A 67 -22.17 2.83 -17.64
N MET A 68 -21.29 3.36 -16.79
CA MET A 68 -21.19 2.96 -15.39
C MET A 68 -22.38 3.48 -14.57
N LYS A 69 -22.86 2.65 -13.66
CA LYS A 69 -23.78 3.04 -12.59
C LYS A 69 -23.08 3.99 -11.60
N TYR A 70 -23.87 4.63 -10.73
CA TYR A 70 -23.37 5.56 -9.72
C TYR A 70 -22.21 4.99 -8.88
N THR A 71 -22.27 3.71 -8.50
CA THR A 71 -21.20 3.02 -7.78
C THR A 71 -19.86 3.05 -8.52
N GLY A 72 -19.85 2.76 -9.81
CA GLY A 72 -18.65 2.80 -10.65
C GLY A 72 -18.13 4.22 -10.83
N LYS A 73 -19.02 5.22 -10.98
CA LYS A 73 -18.63 6.63 -11.10
C LYS A 73 -17.97 7.15 -9.82
N ILE A 74 -18.54 6.84 -8.65
CA ILE A 74 -17.95 7.19 -7.35
C ILE A 74 -16.57 6.53 -7.20
N ALA A 75 -16.47 5.24 -7.54
CA ALA A 75 -15.20 4.52 -7.53
C ALA A 75 -14.13 5.19 -8.41
N THR A 76 -14.51 5.61 -9.62
CA THR A 76 -13.63 6.34 -10.53
C THR A 76 -13.14 7.65 -9.93
N VAL A 77 -14.04 8.47 -9.36
CA VAL A 77 -13.68 9.76 -8.76
C VAL A 77 -12.70 9.56 -7.59
N LEU A 78 -12.99 8.60 -6.70
CA LEU A 78 -12.09 8.26 -5.60
C LEU A 78 -10.71 7.83 -6.13
N LEU A 79 -10.65 6.94 -7.11
CA LEU A 79 -9.37 6.51 -7.68
C LEU A 79 -8.61 7.64 -8.37
N ILE A 80 -9.28 8.61 -9.00
CA ILE A 80 -8.63 9.82 -9.54
C ILE A 80 -7.99 10.63 -8.41
N ILE A 81 -8.71 10.87 -7.31
CA ILE A 81 -8.16 11.54 -6.12
C ILE A 81 -6.97 10.75 -5.55
N GLY A 82 -7.07 9.42 -5.55
CA GLY A 82 -5.99 8.50 -5.19
C GLY A 82 -4.76 8.65 -6.07
N ILE A 83 -4.92 8.73 -7.39
CA ILE A 83 -3.82 8.94 -8.34
C ILE A 83 -3.17 10.30 -8.09
N ILE A 84 -3.95 11.38 -7.96
CA ILE A 84 -3.42 12.73 -7.72
C ILE A 84 -2.63 12.79 -6.42
N SER A 85 -3.20 12.27 -5.32
CA SER A 85 -2.52 12.22 -4.02
C SER A 85 -1.26 11.34 -4.06
N GLY A 86 -1.28 10.22 -4.78
CA GLY A 86 -0.13 9.35 -4.97
C GLY A 86 1.01 10.03 -5.73
N LEU A 87 0.69 10.72 -6.82
CA LEU A 87 1.66 11.53 -7.58
C LEU A 87 2.24 12.66 -6.71
N TRP A 88 1.43 13.28 -5.86
CA TRP A 88 1.91 14.29 -4.92
C TRP A 88 2.86 13.70 -3.88
N LEU A 89 2.56 12.52 -3.34
CA LEU A 89 3.42 11.79 -2.40
C LEU A 89 4.78 11.42 -3.00
N MET A 90 4.89 11.23 -4.32
CA MET A 90 6.18 11.03 -4.98
C MET A 90 7.10 12.26 -4.87
N VAL A 91 6.53 13.46 -4.74
CA VAL A 91 7.29 14.72 -4.65
C VAL A 91 7.61 15.06 -3.20
N VAL A 92 6.62 15.00 -2.31
CA VAL A 92 6.78 15.43 -0.90
C VAL A 92 7.25 14.33 0.04
N GLY A 93 7.18 13.07 -0.40
CA GLY A 93 7.51 11.90 0.38
C GLY A 93 6.47 11.54 1.46
N ALA A 94 6.49 10.28 1.88
CA ALA A 94 5.67 9.74 2.96
C ALA A 94 6.30 10.00 4.35
N THR A 95 6.65 11.25 4.62
CA THR A 95 7.28 11.69 5.88
C THR A 95 6.25 12.02 6.96
N THR A 96 6.67 12.19 8.21
CA THR A 96 5.77 12.49 9.34
C THR A 96 4.90 13.74 9.14
N PRO A 97 5.38 14.87 8.56
CA PRO A 97 4.52 16.03 8.30
C PRO A 97 3.45 15.76 7.24
N ASN A 98 3.74 14.87 6.29
CA ASN A 98 2.85 14.51 5.18
C ASN A 98 1.99 13.27 5.48
N ARG A 99 1.95 12.80 6.73
CA ARG A 99 1.25 11.57 7.11
C ARG A 99 -0.26 11.64 6.84
N TRP A 100 -0.86 12.82 6.96
CA TRP A 100 -2.28 13.03 6.64
C TRP A 100 -2.57 12.74 5.15
N LEU A 101 -1.65 13.11 4.26
CA LEU A 101 -1.77 12.88 2.81
C LEU A 101 -1.63 11.38 2.50
N LEU A 102 -0.66 10.70 3.14
CA LEU A 102 -0.49 9.26 3.04
C LEU A 102 -1.76 8.50 3.46
N ILE A 103 -2.31 8.84 4.64
CA ILE A 103 -3.52 8.19 5.15
C ILE A 103 -4.70 8.46 4.21
N SER A 104 -4.85 9.70 3.73
CA SER A 104 -5.91 10.06 2.78
C SER A 104 -5.81 9.27 1.49
N HIS A 105 -4.59 9.14 0.94
CA HIS A 105 -4.31 8.33 -0.24
C HIS A 105 -4.73 6.87 -0.04
N ILE A 106 -4.32 6.25 1.08
CA ILE A 106 -4.67 4.87 1.44
C ILE A 106 -6.18 4.70 1.53
N MET A 107 -6.87 5.57 2.28
CA MET A 107 -8.32 5.44 2.49
C MET A 107 -9.11 5.58 1.19
N VAL A 108 -8.80 6.62 0.41
CA VAL A 108 -9.50 6.91 -0.84
C VAL A 108 -9.26 5.82 -1.89
N THR A 109 -8.02 5.35 -2.04
CA THR A 109 -7.68 4.27 -2.99
C THR A 109 -8.28 2.92 -2.57
N THR A 110 -8.31 2.63 -1.27
CA THR A 110 -8.92 1.40 -0.74
C THR A 110 -10.43 1.39 -1.00
N ILE A 111 -11.14 2.45 -0.62
CA ILE A 111 -12.59 2.55 -0.85
C ILE A 111 -12.91 2.55 -2.35
N GLY A 112 -12.15 3.31 -3.14
CA GLY A 112 -12.29 3.33 -4.60
C GLY A 112 -12.10 1.95 -5.23
N SER A 113 -11.11 1.19 -4.76
CA SER A 113 -10.83 -0.17 -5.24
C SER A 113 -11.93 -1.16 -4.88
N ILE A 114 -12.44 -1.11 -3.64
CA ILE A 114 -13.57 -1.93 -3.19
C ILE A 114 -14.78 -1.67 -4.08
N LEU A 115 -15.16 -0.40 -4.25
CA LEU A 115 -16.32 -0.03 -5.05
C LEU A 115 -16.16 -0.43 -6.52
N LEU A 116 -14.96 -0.27 -7.10
CA LEU A 116 -14.69 -0.65 -8.49
C LEU A 116 -14.82 -2.17 -8.70
N ILE A 117 -14.22 -2.96 -7.80
CA ILE A 117 -14.30 -4.43 -7.87
C ILE A 117 -15.74 -4.88 -7.70
N LEU A 118 -16.47 -4.36 -6.71
CA LEU A 118 -17.89 -4.68 -6.49
C LEU A 118 -18.74 -4.31 -7.72
N HIS A 119 -18.52 -3.14 -8.31
CA HIS A 119 -19.21 -2.72 -9.53
C HIS A 119 -19.02 -3.74 -10.66
N PHE A 120 -17.78 -4.20 -10.89
CA PHE A 120 -17.50 -5.17 -11.94
C PHE A 120 -17.95 -6.60 -11.62
N ILE A 121 -17.95 -7.01 -10.35
CA ILE A 121 -18.53 -8.29 -9.92
C ILE A 121 -20.04 -8.31 -10.12
N TRP A 122 -20.73 -7.19 -9.87
CA TRP A 122 -22.18 -7.12 -9.98
C TRP A 122 -22.65 -6.98 -11.44
N HIS A 123 -22.01 -6.11 -12.21
CA HIS A 123 -22.46 -5.80 -13.58
C HIS A 123 -21.79 -6.63 -14.67
N ARG A 124 -20.73 -7.40 -14.34
CA ARG A 124 -20.09 -8.41 -15.20
C ARG A 124 -19.95 -7.98 -16.68
N PRO A 125 -19.13 -6.95 -16.99
CA PRO A 125 -18.90 -6.57 -18.37
C PRO A 125 -18.34 -7.73 -19.19
N SER A 126 -18.58 -7.74 -20.50
CA SER A 126 -18.33 -8.87 -21.41
C SER A 126 -16.88 -9.39 -21.46
N PHE A 127 -15.91 -8.65 -20.93
CA PHE A 127 -14.51 -9.05 -20.83
C PHE A 127 -14.16 -9.77 -19.51
N ILE A 128 -15.03 -9.76 -18.49
CA ILE A 128 -14.79 -10.38 -17.19
C ILE A 128 -15.47 -11.75 -17.12
N ARG A 129 -14.65 -12.80 -17.08
CA ARG A 129 -15.11 -14.18 -16.86
C ARG A 129 -15.39 -14.43 -15.38
N HIS A 130 -16.17 -15.47 -15.09
CA HIS A 130 -16.52 -15.82 -13.71
C HIS A 130 -15.31 -16.13 -12.82
N SER A 131 -14.31 -16.84 -13.35
CA SER A 131 -13.04 -17.12 -12.65
C SER A 131 -12.28 -15.84 -12.29
N ILE A 132 -12.25 -14.88 -13.20
CA ILE A 132 -11.54 -13.61 -13.03
C ILE A 132 -12.18 -12.77 -11.91
N ALA A 133 -13.51 -12.69 -11.88
CA ALA A 133 -14.23 -11.99 -10.82
C ALA A 133 -14.00 -12.63 -9.44
N LYS A 134 -13.98 -13.97 -9.35
CA LYS A 134 -13.65 -14.68 -8.11
C LYS A 134 -12.22 -14.39 -7.66
N MET A 135 -11.26 -14.40 -8.59
CA MET A 135 -9.87 -14.06 -8.31
C MET A 135 -9.75 -12.63 -7.77
N ALA A 136 -10.38 -11.66 -8.43
CA ALA A 136 -10.37 -10.27 -7.98
C ALA A 136 -11.00 -10.08 -6.58
N GLY A 137 -12.13 -10.74 -6.32
CA GLY A 137 -12.76 -10.73 -4.99
C GLY A 137 -11.90 -11.37 -3.90
N PHE A 138 -11.25 -12.50 -4.22
CA PHE A 138 -10.35 -13.18 -3.30
C PHE A 138 -9.09 -12.35 -3.00
N THR A 139 -8.47 -11.76 -4.02
CA THR A 139 -7.34 -10.83 -3.85
C THR A 139 -7.74 -9.65 -2.98
N LEU A 140 -8.91 -9.04 -3.22
CA LEU A 140 -9.41 -7.95 -2.39
C LEU A 140 -9.58 -8.38 -0.93
N ALA A 141 -10.19 -9.55 -0.69
CA ALA A 141 -10.38 -10.07 0.66
C ALA A 141 -9.04 -10.27 1.38
N ILE A 142 -8.05 -10.90 0.71
CA ILE A 142 -6.70 -11.06 1.27
C ILE A 142 -6.07 -9.70 1.57
N SER A 143 -6.11 -8.76 0.62
CA SER A 143 -5.50 -7.44 0.78
C SER A 143 -6.10 -6.62 1.94
N LEU A 144 -7.35 -6.90 2.34
CA LEU A 144 -7.99 -6.24 3.48
C LEU A 144 -7.73 -6.97 4.80
N VAL A 145 -7.72 -8.30 4.79
CA VAL A 145 -7.55 -9.12 6.01
C VAL A 145 -6.08 -9.16 6.44
N PHE A 146 -5.15 -9.26 5.49
CA PHE A 146 -3.74 -9.45 5.78
C PHE A 146 -3.14 -8.35 6.68
N PRO A 147 -3.36 -7.04 6.43
CA PRO A 147 -2.83 -5.99 7.31
C PRO A 147 -3.38 -6.04 8.73
N VAL A 148 -4.66 -6.42 8.88
CA VAL A 148 -5.29 -6.56 10.19
C VAL A 148 -4.65 -7.71 10.97
N VAL A 149 -4.46 -8.86 10.32
CA VAL A 149 -3.80 -10.03 10.92
C VAL A 149 -2.36 -9.71 11.32
N VAL A 150 -1.58 -9.07 10.45
CA VAL A 150 -0.20 -8.67 10.76
C VAL A 150 -0.16 -7.70 11.93
N LYS A 151 -1.07 -6.71 11.97
CA LYS A 151 -1.12 -5.75 13.07
C LYS A 151 -1.47 -6.39 14.41
N ILE A 152 -2.41 -7.34 14.41
CA ILE A 152 -2.76 -8.13 15.59
C ILE A 152 -1.55 -8.95 16.03
N TYR A 153 -0.89 -9.66 15.11
CA TYR A 153 0.29 -10.48 15.40
C TYR A 153 1.41 -9.65 16.04
N GLN A 154 1.79 -8.52 15.44
CA GLN A 154 2.82 -7.61 15.96
C GLN A 154 2.49 -7.04 17.35
N ASN A 155 1.21 -6.94 17.70
CA ASN A 155 0.78 -6.50 19.03
C ASN A 155 0.97 -7.57 20.11
N TYR A 156 0.85 -8.85 19.76
CA TYR A 156 1.04 -9.98 20.70
C TYR A 156 2.48 -10.50 20.71
N VAL A 157 3.21 -10.35 19.61
CA VAL A 157 4.61 -10.77 19.45
C VAL A 157 5.41 -9.56 18.93
N PRO A 158 5.71 -8.57 19.78
CA PRO A 158 6.51 -7.42 19.38
C PRO A 158 7.95 -7.84 19.07
N GLU A 159 8.52 -7.24 18.03
CA GLU A 159 9.93 -7.44 17.67
C GLU A 159 10.83 -6.94 18.81
N SER A 160 11.85 -7.71 19.17
CA SER A 160 12.81 -7.34 20.23
C SER A 160 13.46 -5.98 19.96
N ASP A 161 13.73 -5.68 18.69
CA ASP A 161 14.40 -4.46 18.24
C ASP A 161 13.57 -3.18 18.50
N TYR A 162 12.26 -3.31 18.73
CA TYR A 162 11.37 -2.19 19.06
C TYR A 162 11.06 -2.09 20.56
N LEU A 163 11.58 -3.01 21.38
CA LEU A 163 11.38 -2.98 22.82
C LEU A 163 12.44 -2.10 23.47
N VAL A 164 12.03 -0.89 23.89
CA VAL A 164 12.81 -0.09 24.82
C VAL A 164 12.67 -0.70 26.20
N GLN A 165 13.66 -1.51 26.61
CA GLN A 165 13.74 -2.08 27.93
C GLN A 165 14.87 -1.39 28.69
N ASN A 166 14.60 -0.97 29.93
CA ASN A 166 15.66 -0.48 30.79
C ASN A 166 16.60 -1.63 31.13
N PRO A 167 17.93 -1.47 30.98
CA PRO A 167 18.88 -2.48 31.42
C PRO A 167 18.72 -2.67 32.93
N ILE A 168 18.31 -3.87 33.34
CA ILE A 168 18.13 -4.22 34.76
C ILE A 168 19.41 -4.77 35.40
N HIS A 169 20.37 -5.20 34.57
CA HIS A 169 21.64 -5.76 35.03
C HIS A 169 22.72 -4.69 35.19
N ASP A 170 22.65 -3.62 34.39
CA ASP A 170 23.63 -2.55 34.33
C ASP A 170 22.99 -1.21 34.74
N ILE A 171 22.41 -1.17 35.95
CA ILE A 171 21.84 0.05 36.51
C ILE A 171 22.98 0.81 37.20
N PRO A 172 23.41 1.98 36.69
CA PRO A 172 24.45 2.76 37.33
C PRO A 172 23.98 3.20 38.72
N THR A 173 24.79 2.88 39.73
CA THR A 173 24.52 3.26 41.13
C THR A 173 25.16 4.60 41.49
N SER A 174 26.00 5.14 40.61
CA SER A 174 26.60 6.46 40.72
C SER A 174 26.83 7.10 39.34
N MET A 175 27.03 8.42 39.30
CA MET A 175 27.35 9.17 38.08
C MET A 175 28.66 8.69 37.40
N HIS A 176 29.53 8.00 38.14
CA HIS A 176 30.78 7.45 37.62
C HIS A 176 30.59 6.18 36.77
N GLU A 177 29.42 5.54 36.87
CA GLU A 177 29.04 4.32 36.17
C GLU A 177 28.11 4.62 34.98
N GLU A 178 27.71 5.88 34.77
CA GLU A 178 26.90 6.28 33.62
C GLU A 178 27.72 6.30 32.32
N GLY A 179 27.10 5.86 31.24
CA GLY A 179 27.72 5.79 29.93
C GLY A 179 28.99 4.92 29.93
N GLY A 180 30.05 5.39 29.26
CA GLY A 180 31.37 4.74 29.27
C GLY A 180 32.18 4.93 30.56
N GLY A 181 31.59 5.53 31.61
CA GLY A 181 32.21 5.76 32.92
C GLY A 181 33.36 6.79 32.93
N THR A 182 34.12 6.84 34.02
CA THR A 182 35.21 7.83 34.23
C THR A 182 36.35 7.77 33.21
N ASN A 183 36.47 6.65 32.49
CA ASN A 183 37.49 6.43 31.48
C ASN A 183 37.05 6.85 30.07
N SER A 184 35.78 7.24 29.91
CA SER A 184 35.24 7.73 28.65
C SER A 184 35.78 9.13 28.33
N PRO A 185 36.11 9.45 27.06
CA PRO A 185 36.45 10.81 26.64
C PRO A 185 35.29 11.80 26.81
N PHE A 186 34.07 11.31 27.04
CA PHE A 186 32.88 12.12 27.26
C PHE A 186 32.55 12.34 28.74
N PHE A 187 33.27 11.76 29.70
CA PHE A 187 33.00 11.97 31.12
C PHE A 187 33.01 13.47 31.50
N PRO A 188 32.05 13.98 32.29
CA PRO A 188 30.97 13.29 33.02
C PRO A 188 29.66 13.14 32.25
N SER A 189 29.66 13.30 30.92
CA SER A 189 28.47 13.08 30.09
C SER A 189 28.15 11.60 29.97
N SER A 190 26.86 11.27 30.07
CA SER A 190 26.31 9.95 29.77
C SER A 190 26.18 9.66 28.26
N ALA A 191 26.81 10.48 27.42
CA ALA A 191 26.76 10.35 25.96
C ALA A 191 27.85 9.38 25.48
N GLU A 192 27.44 8.42 24.66
CA GLU A 192 28.28 7.46 23.95
C GLU A 192 27.94 7.46 22.46
#